data_AF-A0AA39MQT8-F1
#
_entry.id   AF-A0AA39MQT8-F1
#
_cell.length_a   1.000
_cell.length_b   1.000
_cell.length_c   1.000
_cell.angle_alpha   90.00
_cell.angle_beta   90.00
_cell.angle_gamma   90.00
#
_symmetry.space_group_name_H-M   'P 1'
#
loop_
_entity.id
_entity.type
_entity.pdbx_description
1 polymer ?
#
loop_
_entity_poly.entity_id
_entity_poly.type
_entity_poly.pdbx_seq_one_letter_code
_entity_poly.pdbx_strand_id
1 'polypeptide(L)'
;MYADIRSLTKELATVIKRGSERVRTRSLLVSADRDSVLLRVCDWAITGGPDASIPEDETEVPVPYVYDEDDGESESESQTTSDSLDGDDRSTLYNSSFDQSGRTSPDTADTKQSFFDHNGSPDDVTATLPRSPVTRRGRTRTVSLRPSERDEQVDILHHQNDQLEEELQHCVGAESELIIWFICDKNVPTWKGRFDILKGGTRDIELKLHSSEAARHRLEKELLDAAREREILQAQLEEEHSEQSRLKRRLADTHSQLRRRCSELEDLVVRINAAAEEATSRLEAERDSALAAECNCATLALDIWDEYERVRSSESSVRVTEKERDDALALASELRNQVSELSQELQATHSRREALEQEVHQLQHEATRQVREAEEEEETRRLEVERQAELEASRKRMQQMLEEETKLKQQAVEEERKKKEAEERAVLNEREEQERREQERRNNWQQATMTEEERCRRRDEENWNLSFGQLWSSQRAINRFYFVLKEFETTQFSEARPLTPNSVPWPVLISPTRFYVGMLEDWTLADKFFDRARRSLPYDAYRDLISRTRQTFHPDRWRSRNLLNTVMDEPLRAVMEDAGNKVSQAVNRLYQDMLDRSS
;
A
#
# COMPACT_ATOMS: atom_id res chain seq x y z
N MET A 1 -35.30 -32.14 -40.44
CA MET A 1 -35.22 -30.65 -40.43
C MET A 1 -35.62 -30.04 -39.08
N TYR A 2 -36.90 -29.94 -38.70
CA TYR A 2 -37.28 -29.32 -37.41
C TYR A 2 -36.76 -30.09 -36.16
N ALA A 3 -36.62 -31.42 -36.25
CA ALA A 3 -36.02 -32.23 -35.19
C ALA A 3 -34.50 -32.01 -35.07
N ASP A 4 -33.81 -31.81 -36.20
CA ASP A 4 -32.35 -31.60 -36.23
C ASP A 4 -31.97 -30.22 -35.67
N ILE A 5 -32.78 -29.19 -35.97
CA ILE A 5 -32.57 -27.84 -35.44
C ILE A 5 -32.75 -27.82 -33.91
N ARG A 6 -33.70 -28.61 -33.36
CA ARG A 6 -33.87 -28.77 -31.90
C ARG A 6 -32.73 -29.53 -31.23
N SER A 7 -32.08 -30.44 -31.95
CA SER A 7 -30.92 -31.17 -31.43
C SER A 7 -29.69 -30.25 -31.38
N LEU A 8 -29.43 -29.52 -32.45
CA LEU A 8 -28.32 -28.57 -32.54
C LEU A 8 -28.45 -27.41 -31.54
N THR A 9 -29.66 -26.90 -31.30
CA THR A 9 -29.87 -25.83 -30.29
C THR A 9 -29.66 -26.32 -28.86
N LYS A 10 -29.97 -27.59 -28.55
CA LYS A 10 -29.66 -28.19 -27.25
C LYS A 10 -28.16 -28.40 -27.06
N GLU A 11 -27.44 -28.86 -28.08
CA GLU A 11 -25.99 -29.02 -28.01
C GLU A 11 -25.28 -27.68 -27.84
N LEU A 12 -25.69 -26.65 -28.57
CA LEU A 12 -25.14 -25.29 -28.46
C LEU A 12 -25.36 -24.71 -27.06
N ALA A 13 -26.55 -24.90 -26.48
CA ALA A 13 -26.86 -24.45 -25.11
C ALA A 13 -25.98 -25.14 -24.06
N THR A 14 -25.68 -26.44 -24.22
CA THR A 14 -24.74 -27.15 -23.33
C THR A 14 -23.29 -26.67 -23.48
N VAL A 15 -22.86 -26.30 -24.68
CA VAL A 15 -21.51 -25.75 -24.92
C VAL A 15 -21.35 -24.38 -24.29
N ILE A 16 -22.35 -23.50 -24.45
CA ILE A 16 -22.37 -22.16 -23.85
C ILE A 16 -22.39 -22.25 -22.32
N LYS A 17 -23.18 -23.18 -21.75
CA LYS A 17 -23.21 -23.40 -20.29
C LYS A 17 -21.86 -23.85 -19.74
N ARG A 18 -21.17 -24.78 -20.43
CA ARG A 18 -19.82 -25.24 -20.05
C ARG A 18 -18.75 -24.15 -20.23
N GLY A 19 -18.90 -23.27 -21.23
CA GLY A 19 -18.03 -22.11 -21.41
C GLY A 19 -18.18 -21.08 -20.27
N SER A 20 -19.41 -20.77 -19.89
CA SER A 20 -19.73 -19.83 -18.81
C SER A 20 -19.22 -20.30 -17.43
N GLU A 21 -19.33 -21.60 -17.13
CA GLU A 21 -18.80 -22.18 -15.88
C GLU A 21 -17.26 -22.17 -15.82
N ARG A 22 -16.56 -22.32 -16.96
CA ARG A 22 -15.09 -22.20 -17.05
C ARG A 22 -14.60 -20.76 -16.91
N VAL A 23 -15.37 -19.77 -17.36
CA VAL A 23 -15.01 -18.35 -17.20
C VAL A 23 -15.24 -17.90 -15.76
N ARG A 24 -16.33 -18.35 -15.09
CA ARG A 24 -16.56 -18.07 -13.66
C ARG A 24 -15.51 -18.67 -12.73
N THR A 25 -15.04 -19.90 -13.01
CA THR A 25 -14.00 -20.55 -12.20
C THR A 25 -12.61 -19.93 -12.40
N ARG A 26 -12.29 -19.42 -13.60
CA ARG A 26 -11.07 -18.65 -13.83
C ARG A 26 -11.10 -17.24 -13.23
N SER A 27 -12.27 -16.58 -13.22
CA SER A 27 -12.38 -15.23 -12.66
C SER A 27 -12.27 -15.21 -11.13
N LEU A 28 -12.66 -16.29 -10.43
CA LEU A 28 -12.48 -16.40 -8.97
C LEU A 28 -11.02 -16.66 -8.56
N LEU A 29 -10.20 -17.25 -9.42
CA LEU A 29 -8.78 -17.51 -9.16
C LEU A 29 -7.86 -16.30 -9.41
N VAL A 30 -8.35 -15.24 -10.06
CA VAL A 30 -7.57 -14.02 -10.34
C VAL A 30 -7.76 -12.95 -9.26
N SER A 31 -8.69 -13.12 -8.31
CA SER A 31 -8.88 -12.19 -7.18
C SER A 31 -8.10 -12.55 -5.90
N ALA A 32 -7.35 -13.65 -5.91
CA ALA A 32 -6.48 -14.00 -4.80
C ALA A 32 -5.15 -13.23 -4.93
N ASP A 33 -5.02 -12.23 -4.07
CA ASP A 33 -3.91 -11.31 -3.89
C ASP A 33 -2.53 -11.97 -4.07
N ARG A 34 -1.84 -11.63 -5.16
CA ARG A 34 -0.50 -12.16 -5.51
C ARG A 34 0.55 -11.87 -4.43
N ASP A 35 0.33 -10.83 -3.62
CA ASP A 35 1.28 -10.38 -2.60
C ASP A 35 1.14 -11.18 -1.29
N SER A 36 -0.02 -11.81 -1.03
CA SER A 36 -0.23 -12.63 0.18
C SER A 36 0.46 -13.99 0.11
N VAL A 37 0.71 -14.53 -1.09
CA VAL A 37 1.30 -15.87 -1.26
C VAL A 37 2.81 -15.82 -1.18
N LEU A 38 3.44 -14.76 -1.68
CA LEU A 38 4.89 -14.56 -1.60
C LEU A 38 5.38 -14.40 -0.15
N LEU A 39 4.62 -13.70 0.70
CA LEU A 39 4.95 -13.53 2.13
C LEU A 39 4.90 -14.84 2.92
N ARG A 40 3.94 -15.74 2.64
CA ARG A 40 3.84 -17.04 3.34
C ARG A 40 4.90 -18.05 2.92
N VAL A 41 5.36 -17.99 1.67
CA VAL A 41 6.43 -18.88 1.19
C VAL A 41 7.80 -18.44 1.74
N CYS A 42 8.01 -17.14 1.97
CA CYS A 42 9.21 -16.63 2.62
C CYS A 42 9.28 -16.98 4.11
N ASP A 43 8.16 -16.96 4.84
CA ASP A 43 8.13 -17.34 6.26
C ASP A 43 8.45 -18.84 6.47
N TRP A 44 7.96 -19.71 5.58
CA TRP A 44 8.24 -21.15 5.67
C TRP A 44 9.71 -21.50 5.37
N ALA A 45 10.39 -20.70 4.54
CA ALA A 45 11.80 -20.89 4.21
C ALA A 45 12.77 -20.38 5.29
N ILE A 46 12.31 -19.47 6.18
CA ILE A 46 13.13 -18.88 7.25
C ILE A 46 13.12 -19.74 8.52
N THR A 47 12.05 -20.49 8.79
CA THR A 47 11.92 -21.34 10.00
C THR A 47 12.49 -22.76 9.83
N GLY A 48 13.68 -22.88 9.24
CA GLY A 48 14.31 -24.16 8.88
C GLY A 48 14.04 -25.31 9.87
N GLY A 49 13.35 -26.35 9.40
CA GLY A 49 13.46 -27.70 9.97
C GLY A 49 14.75 -28.36 9.47
N PRO A 50 15.38 -29.27 10.22
CA PRO A 50 14.71 -30.50 10.70
C PRO A 50 15.08 -30.92 12.15
N ASP A 51 14.49 -32.04 12.58
CA ASP A 51 14.66 -32.74 13.87
C ASP A 51 13.82 -32.26 15.06
N ALA A 52 12.60 -32.81 15.16
CA ALA A 52 12.01 -33.14 16.45
C ALA A 52 11.19 -34.43 16.31
N SER A 53 11.63 -35.45 17.03
CA SER A 53 10.99 -36.75 17.19
C SER A 53 9.56 -36.59 17.70
N ILE A 54 8.65 -37.36 17.11
CA ILE A 54 7.24 -37.50 17.50
C ILE A 54 7.18 -38.15 18.89
N PRO A 55 6.59 -37.52 19.92
CA PRO A 55 5.96 -38.24 21.00
C PRO A 55 4.49 -38.46 20.64
N GLU A 56 4.09 -39.73 20.57
CA GLU A 56 2.69 -40.10 20.70
C GLU A 56 2.23 -39.66 22.09
N ASP A 57 1.27 -38.74 22.16
CA ASP A 57 0.45 -38.64 23.36
C ASP A 57 -0.97 -38.18 23.00
N GLU A 58 -1.90 -38.96 23.52
CA GLU A 58 -3.34 -38.88 23.31
C GLU A 58 -3.88 -37.63 24.02
N THR A 59 -4.52 -36.72 23.30
CA THR A 59 -5.39 -35.74 23.95
C THR A 59 -6.64 -35.47 23.11
N GLU A 60 -7.76 -35.76 23.76
CA GLU A 60 -9.13 -35.71 23.27
C GLU A 60 -9.48 -34.31 22.76
N VAL A 61 -10.02 -34.26 21.54
CA VAL A 61 -10.61 -33.06 20.93
C VAL A 61 -12.08 -32.97 21.34
N PRO A 62 -12.58 -31.85 21.89
CA PRO A 62 -14.01 -31.68 22.12
C PRO A 62 -14.72 -31.29 20.82
N VAL A 63 -15.80 -32.00 20.56
CA VAL A 63 -16.73 -31.86 19.43
C VAL A 63 -17.39 -30.47 19.44
N PRO A 64 -17.50 -29.76 18.30
CA PRO A 64 -18.28 -28.53 18.23
C PRO A 64 -19.77 -28.86 18.10
N TYR A 65 -20.55 -28.27 19.00
CA TYR A 65 -22.01 -28.27 19.01
C TYR A 65 -22.57 -27.64 17.73
N VAL A 66 -23.47 -28.39 17.07
CA VAL A 66 -24.37 -27.91 16.02
C VAL A 66 -25.45 -27.07 16.70
N TYR A 67 -25.65 -25.83 16.25
CA TYR A 67 -26.84 -25.06 16.58
C TYR A 67 -27.90 -25.30 15.50
N ASP A 68 -29.04 -25.80 15.95
CA ASP A 68 -30.24 -26.07 15.16
C ASP A 68 -30.84 -24.76 14.60
N GLU A 69 -31.36 -24.91 13.38
CA GLU A 69 -32.20 -23.96 12.66
C GLU A 69 -33.52 -23.78 13.42
N ASP A 70 -33.88 -22.53 13.73
CA ASP A 70 -35.19 -22.19 14.32
C ASP A 70 -35.93 -21.27 13.34
N ASP A 71 -36.90 -21.87 12.65
CA ASP A 71 -37.84 -21.24 11.72
C ASP A 71 -38.88 -20.42 12.50
N GLY A 72 -38.64 -19.11 12.59
CA GLY A 72 -39.59 -18.14 13.12
C GLY A 72 -40.46 -17.54 12.02
N GLU A 73 -41.52 -18.25 11.64
CA GLU A 73 -42.67 -17.66 10.94
C GLU A 73 -43.25 -16.50 11.78
N SER A 74 -43.45 -15.35 11.16
CA SER A 74 -44.28 -14.28 11.70
C SER A 74 -45.01 -13.59 10.57
N GLU A 75 -46.21 -14.08 10.34
CA GLU A 75 -47.29 -13.38 9.66
C GLU A 75 -47.55 -12.03 10.35
N SER A 76 -47.73 -10.97 9.57
CA SER A 76 -48.61 -9.87 9.99
C SER A 76 -49.29 -9.26 8.78
N GLU A 77 -50.60 -9.28 8.90
CA GLU A 77 -51.63 -8.89 7.96
C GLU A 77 -51.66 -7.38 7.67
N SER A 78 -52.06 -7.12 6.42
CA SER A 78 -52.88 -6.02 5.91
C SER A 78 -53.32 -4.87 6.85
N GLN A 79 -53.16 -3.64 6.34
CA GLN A 79 -54.26 -2.66 6.39
C GLN A 79 -54.13 -1.60 5.30
N THR A 80 -55.22 -1.48 4.54
CA THR A 80 -55.51 -0.51 3.51
C THR A 80 -55.99 0.82 4.13
N THR A 81 -55.90 1.90 3.33
CA THR A 81 -56.87 3.00 3.12
C THR A 81 -56.34 4.43 3.24
N SER A 82 -56.97 5.29 2.42
CA SER A 82 -57.01 6.76 2.37
C SER A 82 -55.83 7.46 1.69
N ASP A 83 -55.94 7.94 0.44
CA ASP A 83 -56.82 9.01 -0.09
C ASP A 83 -56.84 10.28 0.78
N SER A 84 -56.13 11.34 0.36
CA SER A 84 -56.72 12.67 0.14
C SER A 84 -55.71 13.82 0.05
N LEU A 85 -55.85 14.55 -1.06
CA LEU A 85 -55.95 16.00 -1.20
C LEU A 85 -54.73 16.86 -1.57
N ASP A 86 -54.96 17.50 -2.72
CA ASP A 86 -54.42 18.74 -3.27
C ASP A 86 -54.23 19.88 -2.26
N GLY A 87 -53.27 20.75 -2.56
CA GLY A 87 -53.08 22.02 -1.86
C GLY A 87 -51.99 22.89 -2.46
N ASP A 88 -52.22 23.41 -3.68
CA ASP A 88 -51.67 24.71 -4.08
C ASP A 88 -52.15 25.79 -3.09
N ASP A 89 -51.26 26.65 -2.58
CA ASP A 89 -51.28 28.09 -2.91
C ASP A 89 -50.28 28.94 -2.09
N ARG A 90 -49.67 29.86 -2.83
CA ARG A 90 -49.17 31.22 -2.50
C ARG A 90 -49.22 31.76 -1.07
N SER A 91 -48.11 32.39 -0.65
CA SER A 91 -47.97 33.85 -0.36
C SER A 91 -46.70 34.11 0.47
N THR A 92 -45.68 34.76 -0.07
CA THR A 92 -45.33 36.21 0.04
C THR A 92 -45.17 36.80 1.44
N LEU A 93 -44.11 37.62 1.56
CA LEU A 93 -43.80 38.66 2.55
C LEU A 93 -43.04 38.23 3.82
N TYR A 94 -41.71 38.43 3.82
CA TYR A 94 -41.11 39.44 4.71
C TYR A 94 -39.74 39.89 4.19
N ASN A 95 -39.67 41.15 3.80
CA ASN A 95 -38.46 41.92 3.49
C ASN A 95 -38.14 42.81 4.69
N SER A 96 -36.87 42.92 5.06
CA SER A 96 -36.23 44.04 5.76
C SER A 96 -34.89 43.52 6.33
N SER A 97 -33.73 44.15 6.21
CA SER A 97 -33.29 45.41 5.61
C SER A 97 -31.82 45.51 6.01
N PHE A 98 -30.87 45.51 5.07
CA PHE A 98 -29.62 46.24 5.27
C PHE A 98 -28.97 46.55 3.92
N ASP A 99 -29.39 47.69 3.36
CA ASP A 99 -28.65 48.42 2.35
C ASP A 99 -27.59 49.28 3.06
N GLN A 100 -26.39 49.38 2.49
CA GLN A 100 -25.93 50.66 1.93
C GLN A 100 -24.58 50.56 1.21
N SER A 101 -24.64 51.03 -0.03
CA SER A 101 -23.58 51.71 -0.81
C SER A 101 -22.36 50.88 -1.23
N GLY A 102 -22.09 50.60 -2.51
CA GLY A 102 -22.51 51.24 -3.75
C GLY A 102 -21.40 52.16 -4.28
N ARG A 103 -20.88 51.82 -5.47
CA ARG A 103 -20.60 52.70 -6.64
C ARG A 103 -19.53 52.08 -7.55
N THR A 104 -19.98 51.52 -8.69
CA THR A 104 -19.97 52.09 -10.06
C THR A 104 -18.61 51.91 -10.74
N SER A 105 -18.46 50.94 -11.66
CA SER A 105 -18.85 50.97 -13.10
C SER A 105 -17.59 51.16 -13.98
N PRO A 106 -17.65 50.94 -15.30
CA PRO A 106 -16.92 49.85 -15.94
C PRO A 106 -16.06 50.38 -17.12
N ASP A 107 -15.77 49.48 -18.06
CA ASP A 107 -15.42 49.73 -19.46
C ASP A 107 -13.95 49.56 -19.91
N THR A 108 -13.82 48.49 -20.71
CA THR A 108 -13.32 48.49 -22.10
C THR A 108 -11.85 48.17 -22.39
N ALA A 109 -11.76 47.39 -23.47
CA ALA A 109 -10.73 47.34 -24.50
C ALA A 109 -9.57 46.35 -24.31
N ASP A 110 -9.70 45.22 -25.03
CA ASP A 110 -8.84 44.88 -26.16
C ASP A 110 -7.46 45.55 -26.20
N THR A 111 -6.38 44.75 -26.11
CA THR A 111 -5.22 44.94 -26.98
C THR A 111 -4.51 43.61 -27.26
N LYS A 112 -4.49 43.33 -28.55
CA LYS A 112 -3.72 42.36 -29.32
C LYS A 112 -2.22 42.35 -29.02
N GLN A 113 -1.65 41.13 -29.02
CA GLN A 113 -0.59 40.70 -29.96
C GLN A 113 0.78 41.39 -29.88
N SER A 114 1.81 40.61 -29.50
CA SER A 114 2.99 40.28 -30.33
C SER A 114 4.31 40.18 -29.54
N PHE A 115 5.06 39.12 -29.87
CA PHE A 115 6.51 39.08 -30.10
C PHE A 115 7.46 39.58 -29.00
N PHE A 116 8.21 38.65 -28.41
CA PHE A 116 9.63 38.47 -28.77
C PHE A 116 10.10 37.05 -28.39
N ASP A 117 10.46 36.27 -29.42
CA ASP A 117 11.40 35.16 -29.32
C ASP A 117 12.78 35.70 -28.92
N HIS A 118 13.48 35.03 -28.01
CA HIS A 118 14.93 34.91 -28.07
C HIS A 118 15.40 33.56 -27.52
N ASN A 119 15.73 32.68 -28.48
CA ASN A 119 16.75 31.64 -28.33
C ASN A 119 18.11 32.30 -28.05
N GLY A 120 18.83 31.80 -27.05
CA GLY A 120 20.21 32.16 -26.76
C GLY A 120 20.94 30.98 -26.10
N SER A 121 21.76 30.32 -26.91
CA SER A 121 22.63 29.17 -26.63
C SER A 121 23.60 29.38 -25.44
N PRO A 122 24.16 28.30 -24.85
CA PRO A 122 24.96 28.36 -23.63
C PRO A 122 26.45 28.53 -23.97
N ASP A 123 27.15 29.41 -23.25
CA ASP A 123 28.61 29.36 -23.11
C ASP A 123 29.03 29.98 -21.77
N ASP A 124 29.62 29.12 -20.94
CA ASP A 124 30.93 29.30 -20.31
C ASP A 124 31.27 30.68 -19.72
N VAL A 125 31.02 30.86 -18.41
CA VAL A 125 31.79 31.81 -17.58
C VAL A 125 32.09 31.19 -16.22
N THR A 126 33.35 30.83 -16.08
CA THR A 126 34.13 30.65 -14.86
C THR A 126 33.82 31.70 -13.78
N ALA A 127 33.25 31.27 -12.65
CA ALA A 127 33.07 32.11 -11.46
C ALA A 127 33.75 31.49 -10.23
N THR A 128 34.99 31.93 -10.03
CA THR A 128 35.68 32.26 -8.79
C THR A 128 35.11 31.74 -7.46
N LEU A 129 35.89 30.83 -6.86
CA LEU A 129 35.84 30.39 -5.47
C LEU A 129 35.76 31.54 -4.44
N PRO A 130 34.86 31.48 -3.44
CA PRO A 130 35.09 32.17 -2.17
C PRO A 130 35.97 31.31 -1.24
N ARG A 131 37.06 31.93 -0.78
CA ARG A 131 37.96 31.39 0.26
C ARG A 131 37.24 31.28 1.61
N SER A 132 37.50 30.15 2.27
CA SER A 132 37.29 29.69 3.66
C SER A 132 36.72 30.64 4.74
N PRO A 133 36.04 30.02 5.72
CA PRO A 133 36.48 30.11 7.11
C PRO A 133 37.03 28.76 7.59
N VAL A 134 38.28 28.78 8.05
CA VAL A 134 38.98 27.65 8.67
C VAL A 134 38.26 27.24 9.95
N THR A 135 37.58 26.11 9.93
CA THR A 135 37.04 25.47 11.14
C THR A 135 38.12 24.63 11.80
N ARG A 136 38.45 25.04 13.02
CA ARG A 136 39.44 24.46 13.93
C ARG A 136 38.96 23.08 14.39
N ARG A 137 39.43 22.01 13.74
CA ARG A 137 39.25 20.62 14.23
C ARG A 137 40.03 20.43 15.53
N GLY A 138 39.30 20.23 16.64
CA GLY A 138 39.85 19.73 17.90
C GLY A 138 40.26 18.26 17.73
N ARG A 139 41.55 18.04 17.50
CA ARG A 139 42.18 16.73 17.40
C ARG A 139 42.65 16.33 18.80
N THR A 140 41.88 15.52 19.53
CA THR A 140 42.39 14.86 20.74
C THR A 140 43.39 13.79 20.31
N ARG A 141 44.67 14.17 20.32
CA ARG A 141 45.81 13.26 20.24
C ARG A 141 45.75 12.31 21.44
N THR A 142 45.51 11.04 21.21
CA THR A 142 46.15 10.02 22.04
C THR A 142 47.64 10.10 21.74
N VAL A 143 48.41 10.65 22.68
CA VAL A 143 49.86 10.71 22.59
C VAL A 143 50.35 9.30 22.89
N SER A 144 50.47 8.46 21.87
CA SER A 144 51.48 7.40 21.90
C SER A 144 52.82 8.12 21.94
N LEU A 145 53.49 8.05 23.08
CA LEU A 145 54.87 8.54 23.22
C LEU A 145 55.69 7.94 22.09
N ARG A 146 56.35 8.80 21.33
CA ARG A 146 57.27 8.34 20.27
C ARG A 146 58.40 7.55 20.96
N PRO A 147 58.99 6.55 20.30
CA PRO A 147 60.13 5.81 20.85
C PRO A 147 61.21 6.73 21.46
N SER A 148 61.48 7.88 20.83
CA SER A 148 62.41 8.91 21.33
C SER A 148 62.05 9.51 22.70
N GLU A 149 60.77 9.62 23.03
CA GLU A 149 60.32 10.18 24.32
C GLU A 149 60.38 9.12 25.45
N ARG A 150 60.40 7.83 25.10
CA ARG A 150 60.68 6.76 26.08
C ARG A 150 62.17 6.69 26.40
N ASP A 151 63.01 6.89 25.39
CA ASP A 151 64.47 6.92 25.59
C ASP A 151 64.86 8.11 26.48
N GLU A 152 64.24 9.28 26.30
CA GLU A 152 64.42 10.43 27.20
C GLU A 152 63.96 10.16 28.65
N GLN A 153 62.88 9.39 28.86
CA GLN A 153 62.46 9.00 30.21
C GLN A 153 63.42 8.00 30.87
N VAL A 154 64.03 7.10 30.09
CA VAL A 154 65.06 6.18 30.58
C VAL A 154 66.33 6.94 30.96
N ASP A 155 66.73 7.96 30.18
CA ASP A 155 67.87 8.82 30.50
C ASP A 155 67.64 9.65 31.78
N ILE A 156 66.43 10.14 32.01
CA ILE A 156 66.07 10.85 33.25
C ILE A 156 66.17 9.91 34.47
N LEU A 157 65.71 8.67 34.34
CA LEU A 157 65.79 7.67 35.42
C LEU A 157 67.24 7.23 35.68
N HIS A 158 68.07 7.10 34.64
CA HIS A 158 69.50 6.87 34.81
C HIS A 158 70.18 8.02 35.53
N HIS A 159 69.88 9.27 35.15
CA HIS A 159 70.43 10.44 35.83
C HIS A 159 70.01 10.53 37.31
N GLN A 160 68.78 10.13 37.65
CA GLN A 160 68.33 10.07 39.04
C GLN A 160 69.04 8.97 39.84
N ASN A 161 69.32 7.82 39.23
CA ASN A 161 70.10 6.76 39.87
C ASN A 161 71.57 7.19 40.07
N ASP A 162 72.17 7.87 39.10
CA ASP A 162 73.55 8.38 39.24
C ASP A 162 73.65 9.41 40.37
N GLN A 163 72.64 10.28 40.53
CA GLN A 163 72.56 11.21 41.68
C GLN A 163 72.45 10.47 43.02
N LEU A 164 71.65 9.41 43.09
CA LEU A 164 71.53 8.60 44.31
C LEU A 164 72.83 7.83 44.63
N GLU A 165 73.56 7.36 43.62
CA GLU A 165 74.88 6.75 43.81
C GLU A 165 75.92 7.75 44.31
N GLU A 166 75.93 8.99 43.79
CA GLU A 166 76.78 10.08 44.31
C GLU A 166 76.42 10.42 45.77
N GLU A 167 75.12 10.54 46.10
CA GLU A 167 74.67 10.77 47.47
C GLU A 167 75.08 9.64 48.42
N LEU A 168 74.99 8.38 47.97
CA LEU A 168 75.46 7.22 48.74
C LEU A 168 76.98 7.23 48.93
N GLN A 169 77.76 7.55 47.90
CA GLN A 169 79.22 7.70 48.02
C GLN A 169 79.60 8.84 48.98
N HIS A 170 78.84 9.93 48.97
CA HIS A 170 79.04 11.04 49.89
C HIS A 170 78.68 10.66 51.35
N CYS A 171 77.66 9.82 51.56
CA CYS A 171 77.31 9.28 52.88
C CYS A 171 78.37 8.30 53.40
N VAL A 172 78.88 7.41 52.54
CA VAL A 172 79.96 6.46 52.90
C VAL A 172 81.27 7.20 53.21
N GLY A 173 81.55 8.31 52.52
CA GLY A 173 82.65 9.22 52.84
C GLY A 173 82.50 9.88 54.22
N ALA A 174 81.30 10.36 54.55
CA ALA A 174 81.03 11.00 55.85
C ALA A 174 81.11 10.04 57.04
N GLU A 175 80.72 8.77 56.87
CA GLU A 175 80.89 7.75 57.92
C GLU A 175 82.35 7.38 58.17
N SER A 176 83.21 7.46 57.14
CA SER A 176 84.64 7.20 57.31
C SER A 176 85.38 8.29 58.12
N GLU A 177 84.91 9.55 58.08
CA GLU A 177 85.42 10.62 58.95
C GLU A 177 84.94 10.49 60.41
N LEU A 178 83.70 10.02 60.63
CA LEU A 178 83.15 9.74 61.96
C LEU A 178 83.91 8.61 62.68
N ILE A 179 84.38 7.60 61.94
CA ILE A 179 85.20 6.51 62.48
C ILE A 179 86.60 7.01 62.88
N ILE A 180 87.19 7.96 62.14
CA ILE A 180 88.48 8.58 62.50
C ILE A 180 88.34 9.46 63.75
N TRP A 181 87.20 10.15 63.91
CA TRP A 181 86.91 10.95 65.12
C TRP A 181 86.73 10.07 66.37
N PHE A 182 86.10 8.91 66.24
CA PHE A 182 85.92 7.95 67.32
C PHE A 182 87.23 7.27 67.80
N ILE A 183 88.28 7.28 66.98
CA ILE A 183 89.62 6.76 67.34
C ILE A 183 90.43 7.80 68.14
N CYS A 184 90.10 9.10 68.04
CA CYS A 184 90.87 10.19 68.65
C CYS A 184 90.34 10.71 70.00
N ASP A 185 89.15 10.28 70.43
CA ASP A 185 88.62 10.67 71.75
C ASP A 185 89.32 9.88 72.87
N LYS A 186 90.11 10.59 73.68
CA LYS A 186 91.00 10.03 74.73
C LYS A 186 90.32 9.75 76.06
N ASN A 187 89.00 9.84 76.12
CA ASN A 187 88.26 9.47 77.32
C ASN A 187 87.38 8.24 77.08
N VAL A 188 87.27 7.40 78.12
CA VAL A 188 86.45 6.18 78.29
C VAL A 188 87.03 4.85 77.71
N PRO A 189 86.61 3.68 78.23
CA PRO A 189 87.36 2.79 79.13
C PRO A 189 87.85 1.49 78.45
N THR A 190 88.64 0.69 79.19
CA THR A 190 89.22 -0.64 78.89
C THR A 190 88.75 -1.38 77.61
N TRP A 191 89.73 -1.72 76.76
CA TRP A 191 89.64 -2.47 75.49
C TRP A 191 88.73 -3.71 75.44
N LYS A 192 88.42 -4.33 76.59
CA LYS A 192 87.55 -5.51 76.69
C LYS A 192 86.10 -5.20 76.32
N GLY A 193 85.58 -4.01 76.64
CA GLY A 193 84.22 -3.60 76.27
C GLY A 193 84.05 -3.30 74.78
N ARG A 194 85.11 -2.82 74.10
CA ARG A 194 85.08 -2.53 72.66
C ARG A 194 85.08 -3.80 71.80
N PHE A 195 85.75 -4.86 72.25
CA PHE A 195 85.79 -6.14 71.52
C PHE A 195 84.45 -6.91 71.61
N ASP A 196 83.74 -6.79 72.72
CA ASP A 196 82.40 -7.40 72.87
C ASP A 196 81.33 -6.64 72.07
N ILE A 197 81.46 -5.32 71.90
CA ILE A 197 80.61 -4.52 71.00
C ILE A 197 80.87 -4.88 69.52
N LEU A 198 82.13 -5.06 69.13
CA LEU A 198 82.50 -5.50 67.77
C LEU A 198 82.01 -6.92 67.47
N LYS A 199 82.07 -7.85 68.43
CA LYS A 199 81.51 -9.21 68.28
C LYS A 199 79.98 -9.25 68.22
N GLY A 200 79.31 -8.34 68.93
CA GLY A 200 77.87 -8.12 68.78
C GLY A 200 77.52 -7.59 67.39
N GLY A 201 78.29 -6.61 66.91
CA GLY A 201 78.13 -6.03 65.57
C GLY A 201 78.32 -7.03 64.43
N THR A 202 79.29 -7.96 64.54
CA THR A 202 79.49 -8.99 63.50
C THR A 202 78.31 -9.97 63.41
N ARG A 203 77.70 -10.36 64.54
CA ARG A 203 76.49 -11.22 64.53
C ARG A 203 75.28 -10.50 63.96
N ASP A 204 75.11 -9.22 64.27
CA ASP A 204 74.02 -8.42 63.71
C ASP A 204 74.21 -8.20 62.20
N ILE A 205 75.45 -8.05 61.73
CA ILE A 205 75.76 -7.97 60.29
C ILE A 205 75.49 -9.32 59.61
N GLU A 206 75.89 -10.45 60.19
CA GLU A 206 75.59 -11.80 59.67
C GLU A 206 74.08 -12.07 59.60
N LEU A 207 73.31 -11.67 60.62
CA LEU A 207 71.84 -11.79 60.62
C LEU A 207 71.21 -10.90 59.55
N LYS A 208 71.70 -9.66 59.39
CA LYS A 208 71.24 -8.75 58.33
C LYS A 208 71.58 -9.29 56.94
N LEU A 209 72.76 -9.88 56.76
CA LEU A 209 73.19 -10.49 55.51
C LEU A 209 72.29 -11.68 55.16
N HIS A 210 72.05 -12.60 56.09
CA HIS A 210 71.13 -13.73 55.85
C HIS A 210 69.69 -13.29 55.63
N SER A 211 69.21 -12.25 56.32
CA SER A 211 67.90 -11.66 56.05
C SER A 211 67.84 -11.05 54.66
N SER A 212 68.92 -10.41 54.20
CA SER A 212 69.04 -9.83 52.86
C SER A 212 69.09 -10.92 51.77
N GLU A 213 69.84 -12.00 52.00
CA GLU A 213 69.89 -13.17 51.09
C GLU A 213 68.53 -13.85 50.99
N ALA A 214 67.82 -14.01 52.11
CA ALA A 214 66.47 -14.54 52.12
C ALA A 214 65.47 -13.64 51.38
N ALA A 215 65.59 -12.31 51.52
CA ALA A 215 64.80 -11.35 50.74
C ALA A 215 65.12 -11.44 49.24
N ARG A 216 66.40 -11.55 48.86
CA ARG A 216 66.80 -11.74 47.47
C ARG A 216 66.21 -13.01 46.86
N HIS A 217 66.25 -14.13 47.56
CA HIS A 217 65.64 -15.37 47.08
C HIS A 217 64.11 -15.28 46.96
N ARG A 218 63.43 -14.53 47.82
CA ARG A 218 61.98 -14.27 47.68
C ARG A 218 61.69 -13.47 46.42
N LEU A 219 62.45 -12.40 46.18
CA LEU A 219 62.30 -11.56 44.98
C LEU A 219 62.62 -12.35 43.70
N GLU A 220 63.68 -13.17 43.71
CA GLU A 220 64.03 -14.01 42.57
C GLU A 220 62.93 -15.04 42.26
N LYS A 221 62.32 -15.61 43.29
CA LYS A 221 61.16 -16.50 43.13
C LYS A 221 59.94 -15.74 42.58
N GLU A 222 59.62 -14.58 43.13
CA GLU A 222 58.50 -13.74 42.64
C GLU A 222 58.70 -13.30 41.19
N LEU A 223 59.93 -12.98 40.79
CA LEU A 223 60.27 -12.67 39.39
C LEU A 223 60.08 -13.88 38.47
N LEU A 224 60.46 -15.08 38.90
CA LEU A 224 60.23 -16.31 38.13
C LEU A 224 58.74 -16.64 38.03
N ASP A 225 57.98 -16.49 39.11
CA ASP A 225 56.53 -16.71 39.11
C ASP A 225 55.82 -15.69 38.21
N ALA A 226 56.20 -14.40 38.28
CA ALA A 226 55.68 -13.36 37.39
C ALA A 226 56.06 -13.60 35.91
N ALA A 227 57.26 -14.12 35.63
CA ALA A 227 57.66 -14.49 34.27
C ALA A 227 56.80 -15.64 33.71
N ARG A 228 56.49 -16.64 34.53
CA ARG A 228 55.57 -17.73 34.16
C ARG A 228 54.15 -17.25 33.94
N GLU A 229 53.64 -16.38 34.81
CA GLU A 229 52.31 -15.77 34.63
C GLU A 229 52.24 -14.99 33.31
N ARG A 230 53.28 -14.23 32.97
CA ARG A 230 53.37 -13.53 31.68
C ARG A 230 53.36 -14.48 30.49
N GLU A 231 54.07 -15.60 30.57
CA GLU A 231 54.09 -16.63 29.51
C GLU A 231 52.70 -17.27 29.33
N ILE A 232 52.00 -17.58 30.43
CA ILE A 232 50.62 -18.10 30.40
C ILE A 232 49.67 -17.09 29.75
N LEU A 233 49.73 -15.81 30.17
CA LEU A 233 48.88 -14.77 29.60
C LEU A 233 49.18 -14.54 28.11
N GLN A 234 50.44 -14.64 27.70
CA GLN A 234 50.81 -14.54 26.29
C GLN A 234 50.25 -15.72 25.48
N ALA A 235 50.33 -16.94 26.00
CA ALA A 235 49.74 -18.12 25.35
C ALA A 235 48.22 -17.99 25.23
N GLN A 236 47.53 -17.48 26.25
CA GLN A 236 46.09 -17.21 26.20
C GLN A 236 45.73 -16.15 25.15
N LEU A 237 46.52 -15.07 25.05
CA LEU A 237 46.32 -14.03 24.03
C LEU A 237 46.51 -14.58 22.61
N GLU A 238 47.50 -15.46 22.40
CA GLU A 238 47.74 -16.12 21.12
C GLU A 238 46.60 -17.09 20.76
N GLU A 239 46.07 -17.83 21.74
CA GLU A 239 44.90 -18.69 21.60
C GLU A 239 43.67 -17.87 21.19
N GLU A 240 43.34 -16.79 21.90
CA GLU A 240 42.23 -15.90 21.56
C GLU A 240 42.37 -15.29 20.16
N HIS A 241 43.59 -14.88 19.77
CA HIS A 241 43.83 -14.37 18.42
C HIS A 241 43.65 -15.45 17.35
N SER A 242 44.01 -16.70 17.66
CA SER A 242 43.80 -17.85 16.77
C SER A 242 42.29 -18.17 16.61
N GLU A 243 41.52 -18.10 17.69
CA GLU A 243 40.08 -18.29 17.67
C GLU A 243 39.38 -17.17 16.90
N GLN A 244 39.77 -15.92 17.14
CA GLN A 244 39.25 -14.77 16.41
C GLN A 244 39.53 -14.91 14.91
N SER A 245 40.72 -15.39 14.53
CA SER A 245 41.08 -15.67 13.13
C SER A 245 40.28 -16.83 12.53
N ARG A 246 39.92 -17.83 13.33
CA ARG A 246 39.04 -18.94 12.92
C ARG A 246 37.61 -18.45 12.71
N LEU A 247 37.07 -17.64 13.61
CA LEU A 247 35.74 -17.05 13.50
C LEU A 247 35.63 -16.11 12.30
N LYS A 248 36.64 -15.27 12.06
CA LYS A 248 36.70 -14.41 10.85
C LYS A 248 36.64 -15.22 9.56
N ARG A 249 37.35 -16.35 9.48
CA ARG A 249 37.29 -17.24 8.31
C ARG A 249 35.90 -17.86 8.14
N ARG A 250 35.31 -18.40 9.21
CA ARG A 250 33.93 -18.94 9.16
C ARG A 250 32.92 -17.88 8.71
N LEU A 251 33.05 -16.65 9.20
CA LEU A 251 32.18 -15.54 8.79
C LEU A 251 32.36 -15.23 7.30
N ALA A 252 33.59 -15.16 6.80
CA ALA A 252 33.86 -14.94 5.38
C ALA A 252 33.31 -16.06 4.48
N ASP A 253 33.39 -17.32 4.94
CA ASP A 253 32.83 -18.48 4.22
C ASP A 253 31.29 -18.40 4.17
N THR A 254 30.63 -18.11 5.31
CA THR A 254 29.17 -17.94 5.35
C THR A 254 28.69 -16.78 4.49
N HIS A 255 29.42 -15.65 4.49
CA HIS A 255 29.11 -14.51 3.63
C HIS A 255 29.27 -14.86 2.14
N SER A 256 30.29 -15.65 1.79
CA SER A 256 30.48 -16.14 0.42
C SER A 256 29.37 -17.10 -0.01
N GLN A 257 28.88 -17.95 0.90
CA GLN A 257 27.74 -18.85 0.64
C GLN A 257 26.44 -18.07 0.45
N LEU A 258 26.15 -17.08 1.31
CA LEU A 258 24.99 -16.21 1.16
C LEU A 258 25.01 -15.46 -0.16
N ARG A 259 26.18 -14.92 -0.55
CA ARG A 259 26.33 -14.23 -1.84
C ARG A 259 26.01 -15.13 -3.03
N ARG A 260 26.47 -16.40 -3.01
CA ARG A 260 26.13 -17.38 -4.05
C ARG A 260 24.63 -17.65 -4.10
N ARG A 261 23.98 -17.85 -2.95
CA ARG A 261 22.53 -18.05 -2.88
C ARG A 261 21.74 -16.82 -3.37
N CYS A 262 22.19 -15.61 -3.06
CA CYS A 262 21.58 -14.39 -3.59
C CYS A 262 21.67 -14.35 -5.11
N SER A 263 22.84 -14.66 -5.70
CA SER A 263 22.98 -14.74 -7.16
C SER A 263 22.12 -15.85 -7.79
N GLU A 264 21.99 -17.02 -7.15
CA GLU A 264 21.09 -18.10 -7.61
C GLU A 264 19.61 -17.67 -7.59
N LEU A 265 19.20 -16.90 -6.57
CA LEU A 265 17.86 -16.34 -6.48
C LEU A 265 17.62 -15.25 -7.52
N GLU A 266 18.60 -14.38 -7.78
CA GLU A 266 18.55 -13.39 -8.86
C GLU A 266 18.35 -14.07 -10.22
N ASP A 267 19.11 -15.14 -10.51
CA ASP A 267 18.95 -15.94 -11.73
C ASP A 267 17.58 -16.64 -11.82
N LEU A 268 17.01 -17.08 -10.69
CA LEU A 268 15.67 -17.64 -10.64
C LEU A 268 14.59 -16.59 -10.94
N VAL A 269 14.72 -15.39 -10.39
CA VAL A 269 13.79 -14.28 -10.66
C VAL A 269 13.81 -13.91 -12.14
N VAL A 270 14.99 -13.81 -12.75
CA VAL A 270 15.12 -13.55 -14.20
C VAL A 270 14.41 -14.63 -15.02
N ARG A 271 14.57 -15.91 -14.66
CA ARG A 271 13.87 -17.03 -15.35
C ARG A 271 12.36 -17.00 -15.17
N ILE A 272 11.86 -16.67 -13.97
CA ILE A 272 10.42 -16.56 -13.71
C ILE A 272 9.83 -15.41 -14.53
N ASN A 273 10.51 -14.26 -14.58
CA ASN A 273 10.05 -13.11 -15.36
C ASN A 273 10.02 -13.44 -16.86
N ALA A 274 11.07 -14.08 -17.41
CA ALA A 274 11.08 -14.52 -18.81
C ALA A 274 9.95 -15.52 -19.12
N ALA A 275 9.67 -16.47 -18.22
CA ALA A 275 8.56 -17.40 -18.38
C ALA A 275 7.19 -16.71 -18.29
N ALA A 276 7.07 -15.68 -17.45
CA ALA A 276 5.86 -14.86 -17.34
C ALA A 276 5.63 -14.05 -18.63
N GLU A 277 6.67 -13.42 -19.18
CA GLU A 277 6.60 -12.71 -20.47
C GLU A 277 6.25 -13.64 -21.65
N GLU A 278 6.77 -14.86 -21.67
CA GLU A 278 6.38 -15.87 -22.66
C GLU A 278 4.90 -16.26 -22.49
N ALA A 279 4.43 -16.43 -21.25
CA ALA A 279 3.03 -16.75 -20.97
C ALA A 279 2.07 -15.60 -21.35
N THR A 280 2.43 -14.35 -21.08
CA THR A 280 1.63 -13.20 -21.51
C THR A 280 1.60 -13.09 -23.03
N SER A 281 2.74 -13.28 -23.70
CA SER A 281 2.80 -13.29 -25.17
C SER A 281 1.92 -14.39 -25.78
N ARG A 282 1.85 -15.57 -25.16
CA ARG A 282 0.93 -16.65 -25.58
C ARG A 282 -0.53 -16.28 -25.39
N LEU A 283 -0.88 -15.67 -24.26
CA LEU A 283 -2.26 -15.23 -24.01
C LEU A 283 -2.70 -14.11 -24.96
N GLU A 284 -1.80 -13.19 -25.29
CA GLU A 284 -2.06 -12.15 -26.30
C GLU A 284 -2.26 -12.77 -27.68
N ALA A 285 -1.40 -13.71 -28.09
CA ALA A 285 -1.57 -14.43 -29.35
C ALA A 285 -2.88 -15.25 -29.41
N GLU A 286 -3.28 -15.89 -28.30
CA GLU A 286 -4.58 -16.58 -28.19
C GLU A 286 -5.75 -15.59 -28.28
N ARG A 287 -5.63 -14.42 -27.63
CA ARG A 287 -6.65 -13.36 -27.69
C ARG A 287 -6.81 -12.84 -29.11
N ASP A 288 -5.71 -12.55 -29.79
CA ASP A 288 -5.74 -12.02 -31.15
C ASP A 288 -6.28 -13.07 -32.14
N SER A 289 -5.95 -14.36 -31.93
CA SER A 289 -6.54 -15.47 -32.66
C SER A 289 -8.05 -15.60 -32.41
N ALA A 290 -8.51 -15.42 -31.17
CA ALA A 290 -9.93 -15.43 -30.83
C ALA A 290 -10.68 -14.25 -31.45
N LEU A 291 -10.10 -13.04 -31.45
CA LEU A 291 -10.66 -11.86 -32.11
C LEU A 291 -10.72 -12.04 -33.63
N ALA A 292 -9.71 -12.66 -34.24
CA ALA A 292 -9.74 -13.01 -35.65
C ALA A 292 -10.84 -14.04 -35.97
N ALA A 293 -11.04 -15.03 -35.11
CA ALA A 293 -12.15 -15.98 -35.24
C ALA A 293 -13.52 -15.31 -35.10
N GLU A 294 -13.66 -14.36 -34.18
CA GLU A 294 -14.88 -13.57 -34.00
C GLU A 294 -15.18 -12.69 -35.22
N CYS A 295 -14.17 -12.06 -35.81
CA CYS A 295 -14.31 -11.33 -37.08
C CYS A 295 -14.76 -12.25 -38.22
N ASN A 296 -14.21 -13.47 -38.31
CA ASN A 296 -14.63 -14.45 -39.31
C ASN A 296 -16.09 -14.90 -39.08
N CYS A 297 -16.52 -15.08 -37.83
CA CYS A 297 -17.92 -15.37 -37.50
C CYS A 297 -18.86 -14.20 -37.84
N ALA A 298 -18.44 -12.96 -37.58
CA ALA A 298 -19.21 -11.77 -37.96
C ALA A 298 -19.35 -11.66 -39.48
N THR A 299 -18.28 -11.98 -40.22
CA THR A 299 -18.30 -12.01 -41.69
C THR A 299 -19.26 -13.09 -42.19
N LEU A 300 -19.19 -14.31 -41.63
CA LEU A 300 -20.10 -15.39 -41.97
C LEU A 300 -21.56 -15.04 -41.63
N ALA A 301 -21.80 -14.31 -40.53
CA ALA A 301 -23.13 -13.85 -40.15
C ALA A 301 -23.69 -12.82 -41.14
N LEU A 302 -22.84 -11.93 -41.66
CA LEU A 302 -23.20 -11.00 -42.74
C LEU A 302 -23.50 -11.75 -44.05
N ASP A 303 -22.70 -12.75 -44.41
CA ASP A 303 -22.96 -13.59 -45.59
C ASP A 303 -24.29 -14.36 -45.47
N ILE A 304 -24.59 -14.91 -44.28
CA ILE A 304 -25.86 -15.58 -43.97
C ILE A 304 -27.03 -14.58 -44.04
N TRP A 305 -26.82 -13.34 -43.56
CA TRP A 305 -27.83 -12.29 -43.63
C TRP A 305 -28.12 -11.87 -45.06
N ASP A 306 -27.09 -11.65 -45.88
CA ASP A 306 -27.24 -11.30 -47.30
C ASP A 306 -27.94 -12.42 -48.08
N GLU A 307 -27.63 -13.69 -47.78
CA GLU A 307 -28.31 -14.83 -48.39
C GLU A 307 -29.76 -14.96 -47.90
N TYR A 308 -30.03 -14.66 -46.62
CA TYR A 308 -31.39 -14.55 -46.09
C TYR A 308 -32.17 -13.42 -46.78
N GLU A 309 -31.56 -12.27 -47.02
CA GLU A 309 -32.18 -11.13 -47.72
C GLU A 309 -32.42 -11.46 -49.21
N ARG A 310 -31.53 -12.22 -49.86
CA ARG A 310 -31.76 -12.80 -51.20
C ARG A 310 -32.93 -13.76 -51.22
N VAL A 311 -33.00 -14.67 -50.25
CA VAL A 311 -34.11 -15.65 -50.14
C VAL A 311 -35.42 -14.93 -49.84
N ARG A 312 -35.42 -13.92 -48.98
CA ARG A 312 -36.58 -13.08 -48.69
C ARG A 312 -37.01 -12.26 -49.93
N SER A 313 -36.06 -11.77 -50.69
CA SER A 313 -36.31 -11.07 -51.96
C SER A 313 -36.83 -12.04 -53.03
N SER A 314 -36.39 -13.30 -53.06
CA SER A 314 -36.94 -14.32 -53.96
C SER A 314 -38.31 -14.84 -53.49
N GLU A 315 -38.61 -14.85 -52.19
CA GLU A 315 -39.97 -15.07 -51.66
C GLU A 315 -40.93 -13.95 -52.09
N SER A 316 -40.46 -12.72 -52.24
CA SER A 316 -41.28 -11.65 -52.84
C SER A 316 -41.57 -11.89 -54.33
N SER A 317 -40.70 -12.63 -55.04
CA SER A 317 -40.96 -13.15 -56.39
C SER A 317 -41.92 -14.36 -56.37
N VAL A 318 -41.96 -15.15 -55.30
CA VAL A 318 -42.97 -16.22 -55.12
C VAL A 318 -44.36 -15.63 -54.84
N ARG A 319 -44.44 -14.47 -54.18
CA ARG A 319 -45.73 -13.74 -54.04
C ARG A 319 -46.29 -13.24 -55.36
N VAL A 320 -45.46 -13.04 -56.39
CA VAL A 320 -45.92 -12.78 -57.76
C VAL A 320 -46.60 -14.02 -58.35
N THR A 321 -46.08 -15.22 -58.05
CA THR A 321 -46.72 -16.49 -58.46
C THR A 321 -47.94 -16.87 -57.62
N GLU A 322 -48.05 -16.42 -56.36
CA GLU A 322 -49.27 -16.56 -55.57
C GLU A 322 -50.38 -15.65 -56.09
N LYS A 323 -50.04 -14.43 -56.53
CA LYS A 323 -50.98 -13.56 -57.23
C LYS A 323 -51.44 -14.17 -58.55
N GLU A 324 -50.53 -14.76 -59.33
CA GLU A 324 -50.89 -15.50 -60.55
C GLU A 324 -51.73 -16.76 -60.25
N ARG A 325 -51.51 -17.41 -59.10
CA ARG A 325 -52.33 -18.54 -58.63
C ARG A 325 -53.73 -18.08 -58.24
N ASP A 326 -53.85 -16.96 -57.54
CA ASP A 326 -55.12 -16.39 -57.12
C ASP A 326 -55.90 -15.83 -58.31
N ASP A 327 -55.20 -15.23 -59.29
CA ASP A 327 -55.77 -14.83 -60.58
C ASP A 327 -56.21 -16.06 -61.41
N ALA A 328 -55.46 -17.17 -61.37
CA ALA A 328 -55.84 -18.44 -62.01
C ALA A 328 -57.01 -19.14 -61.30
N LEU A 329 -57.11 -19.03 -59.96
CA LEU A 329 -58.24 -19.54 -59.19
C LEU A 329 -59.49 -18.69 -59.43
N ALA A 330 -59.34 -17.36 -59.55
CA ALA A 330 -60.40 -16.47 -59.98
C ALA A 330 -60.87 -16.84 -61.39
N LEU A 331 -59.96 -17.03 -62.36
CA LEU A 331 -60.28 -17.47 -63.72
C LEU A 331 -60.94 -18.87 -63.74
N ALA A 332 -60.50 -19.79 -62.89
CA ALA A 332 -61.10 -21.13 -62.77
C ALA A 332 -62.48 -21.10 -62.10
N SER A 333 -62.74 -20.12 -61.23
CA SER A 333 -64.07 -19.86 -60.67
C SER A 333 -64.99 -19.21 -61.71
N GLU A 334 -64.48 -18.27 -62.50
CA GLU A 334 -65.15 -17.66 -63.64
C GLU A 334 -65.55 -18.72 -64.67
N LEU A 335 -64.63 -19.61 -65.04
CA LEU A 335 -64.89 -20.72 -65.96
C LEU A 335 -65.86 -21.75 -65.36
N ARG A 336 -65.82 -22.00 -64.05
CA ARG A 336 -66.83 -22.83 -63.37
C ARG A 336 -68.21 -22.18 -63.39
N ASN A 337 -68.28 -20.86 -63.24
CA ASN A 337 -69.51 -20.10 -63.35
C ASN A 337 -70.01 -20.11 -64.79
N GLN A 338 -69.15 -19.97 -65.80
CA GLN A 338 -69.51 -20.10 -67.22
C GLN A 338 -69.96 -21.52 -67.59
N VAL A 339 -69.34 -22.56 -67.03
CA VAL A 339 -69.80 -23.95 -67.22
C VAL A 339 -71.12 -24.20 -66.49
N SER A 340 -71.32 -23.59 -65.32
CA SER A 340 -72.60 -23.62 -64.61
C SER A 340 -73.68 -22.86 -65.37
N GLU A 341 -73.38 -21.70 -65.94
CA GLU A 341 -74.26 -20.92 -66.81
C GLU A 341 -74.60 -21.69 -68.08
N LEU A 342 -73.61 -22.28 -68.77
CA LEU A 342 -73.85 -23.11 -69.95
C LEU A 342 -74.62 -24.39 -69.62
N SER A 343 -74.41 -24.97 -68.43
CA SER A 343 -75.19 -26.10 -67.95
C SER A 343 -76.62 -25.68 -67.60
N GLN A 344 -76.80 -24.50 -67.02
CA GLN A 344 -78.11 -23.89 -66.79
C GLN A 344 -78.77 -23.47 -68.12
N GLU A 345 -78.01 -23.11 -69.15
CA GLU A 345 -78.50 -22.74 -70.48
C GLU A 345 -78.85 -23.99 -71.30
N LEU A 346 -78.16 -25.10 -71.09
CA LEU A 346 -78.53 -26.43 -71.59
C LEU A 346 -79.81 -26.94 -70.90
N GLN A 347 -79.92 -26.74 -69.58
CA GLN A 347 -81.11 -27.08 -68.82
C GLN A 347 -82.27 -26.12 -69.16
N ALA A 348 -81.98 -24.85 -69.43
CA ALA A 348 -82.94 -23.84 -69.87
C ALA A 348 -83.34 -24.04 -71.33
N THR A 349 -82.51 -24.57 -72.23
CA THR A 349 -82.94 -24.95 -73.59
C THR A 349 -83.80 -26.22 -73.55
N HIS A 350 -83.55 -27.11 -72.60
CA HIS A 350 -84.43 -28.25 -72.31
C HIS A 350 -85.79 -27.77 -71.76
N SER A 351 -85.79 -26.84 -70.80
CA SER A 351 -87.00 -26.21 -70.26
C SER A 351 -87.66 -25.22 -71.23
N ARG A 352 -86.94 -24.60 -72.17
CA ARG A 352 -87.44 -23.70 -73.23
C ARG A 352 -88.12 -24.48 -74.35
N ARG A 353 -87.77 -25.74 -74.54
CA ARG A 353 -88.54 -26.67 -75.38
C ARG A 353 -89.89 -27.03 -74.75
N GLU A 354 -89.94 -27.16 -73.43
CA GLU A 354 -91.19 -27.39 -72.66
C GLU A 354 -91.99 -26.10 -72.41
N ALA A 355 -91.32 -24.95 -72.32
CA ALA A 355 -91.93 -23.63 -72.12
C ALA A 355 -92.42 -23.01 -73.43
N LEU A 356 -91.80 -23.24 -74.59
CA LEU A 356 -92.37 -22.81 -75.89
C LEU A 356 -93.70 -23.50 -76.22
N GLU A 357 -94.03 -24.62 -75.57
CA GLU A 357 -95.36 -25.24 -75.60
C GLU A 357 -96.37 -24.54 -74.66
N GLN A 358 -95.91 -23.71 -73.71
CA GLN A 358 -96.72 -22.92 -72.77
C GLN A 358 -96.69 -21.39 -73.05
N GLU A 359 -95.67 -20.89 -73.77
CA GLU A 359 -95.37 -19.49 -74.09
C GLU A 359 -96.06 -19.01 -75.39
N VAL A 360 -96.83 -19.87 -76.07
CA VAL A 360 -97.88 -19.42 -77.00
C VAL A 360 -99.05 -18.77 -76.22
N HIS A 361 -99.16 -19.01 -74.91
CA HIS A 361 -100.32 -18.61 -74.10
C HIS A 361 -100.08 -17.41 -73.15
N GLN A 362 -98.85 -16.90 -73.02
CA GLN A 362 -98.52 -15.81 -72.08
C GLN A 362 -97.91 -14.55 -72.72
N LEU A 363 -97.54 -14.58 -74.01
CA LEU A 363 -97.05 -13.41 -74.78
C LEU A 363 -98.16 -12.39 -75.17
N GLN A 364 -99.16 -12.21 -74.31
CA GLN A 364 -100.12 -11.11 -74.38
C GLN A 364 -100.00 -10.10 -73.22
N HIS A 365 -99.13 -10.30 -72.21
CA HIS A 365 -99.21 -9.48 -70.99
C HIS A 365 -97.98 -8.69 -70.51
N GLU A 366 -96.76 -8.87 -71.04
CA GLU A 366 -95.55 -8.28 -70.42
C GLU A 366 -94.79 -7.23 -71.23
N ALA A 367 -95.34 -6.73 -72.34
CA ALA A 367 -94.71 -5.69 -73.14
C ALA A 367 -94.83 -4.25 -72.56
N THR A 368 -95.25 -4.06 -71.30
CA THR A 368 -95.54 -2.72 -70.75
C THR A 368 -94.81 -2.36 -69.45
N ARG A 369 -93.75 -3.08 -69.04
CA ARG A 369 -93.06 -2.80 -67.76
C ARG A 369 -91.60 -2.35 -67.85
N GLN A 370 -90.89 -2.56 -68.95
CA GLN A 370 -89.42 -2.39 -68.97
C GLN A 370 -88.89 -0.99 -69.35
N VAL A 371 -89.73 0.05 -69.37
CA VAL A 371 -89.26 1.41 -69.71
C VAL A 371 -88.96 2.29 -68.48
N ARG A 372 -89.16 1.80 -67.24
CA ARG A 372 -88.98 2.63 -66.03
C ARG A 372 -87.75 2.36 -65.16
N GLU A 373 -86.96 1.30 -65.42
CA GLU A 373 -85.83 0.93 -64.55
C GLU A 373 -84.44 1.43 -65.03
N ALA A 374 -84.36 2.08 -66.20
CA ALA A 374 -83.07 2.50 -66.76
C ALA A 374 -82.57 3.89 -66.30
N GLU A 375 -83.39 4.68 -65.58
CA GLU A 375 -83.06 6.08 -65.24
C GLU A 375 -82.50 6.26 -63.81
N GLU A 376 -82.61 5.28 -62.90
CA GLU A 376 -82.11 5.39 -61.51
C GLU A 376 -80.64 4.96 -61.32
N GLU A 377 -80.01 4.34 -62.33
CA GLU A 377 -78.67 3.73 -62.21
C GLU A 377 -77.50 4.70 -62.51
N GLU A 378 -77.79 5.89 -63.04
CA GLU A 378 -76.76 6.88 -63.44
C GLU A 378 -76.45 7.91 -62.34
N GLU A 379 -77.34 8.12 -61.36
CA GLU A 379 -77.20 9.12 -60.30
C GLU A 379 -76.35 8.62 -59.11
N THR A 380 -76.32 7.31 -58.85
CA THR A 380 -75.56 6.70 -57.75
C THR A 380 -74.04 6.65 -58.01
N ARG A 381 -73.59 6.69 -59.26
CA ARG A 381 -72.16 6.64 -59.60
C ARG A 381 -71.40 7.95 -59.36
N ARG A 382 -72.10 9.09 -59.28
CA ARG A 382 -71.47 10.40 -59.07
C ARG A 382 -71.17 10.72 -57.60
N LEU A 383 -72.01 10.26 -56.67
CA LEU A 383 -71.84 10.47 -55.23
C LEU A 383 -70.75 9.57 -54.60
N GLU A 384 -70.49 8.40 -55.17
CA GLU A 384 -69.49 7.45 -54.65
C GLU A 384 -68.04 7.94 -54.87
N VAL A 385 -67.79 8.65 -55.98
CA VAL A 385 -66.46 9.18 -56.35
C VAL A 385 -66.06 10.35 -55.44
N GLU A 386 -67.00 11.20 -55.06
CA GLU A 386 -66.75 12.36 -54.18
C GLU A 386 -66.46 11.91 -52.73
N ARG A 387 -67.18 10.89 -52.24
CA ARG A 387 -66.98 10.31 -50.91
C ARG A 387 -65.63 9.59 -50.76
N GLN A 388 -65.12 8.98 -51.84
CA GLN A 388 -63.79 8.35 -51.84
C GLN A 388 -62.65 9.37 -51.82
N ALA A 389 -62.78 10.47 -52.56
CA ALA A 389 -61.76 11.52 -52.58
C ALA A 389 -61.59 12.19 -51.20
N GLU A 390 -62.68 12.37 -50.45
CA GLU A 390 -62.66 13.00 -49.12
C GLU A 390 -62.05 12.08 -48.04
N LEU A 391 -62.32 10.77 -48.12
CA LEU A 391 -61.70 9.75 -47.25
C LEU A 391 -60.19 9.63 -47.50
N GLU A 392 -59.73 9.71 -48.75
CA GLU A 392 -58.30 9.71 -49.07
C GLU A 392 -57.58 10.98 -48.59
N ALA A 393 -58.23 12.15 -48.69
CA ALA A 393 -57.68 13.41 -48.19
C ALA A 393 -57.55 13.42 -46.65
N SER A 394 -58.54 12.86 -45.94
CA SER A 394 -58.49 12.68 -44.48
C SER A 394 -57.39 11.71 -44.06
N ARG A 395 -57.24 10.58 -44.78
CA ARG A 395 -56.22 9.57 -44.51
C ARG A 395 -54.79 10.09 -44.69
N LYS A 396 -54.56 10.94 -45.70
CA LYS A 396 -53.26 11.62 -45.91
C LYS A 396 -52.92 12.61 -44.80
N ARG A 397 -53.88 13.39 -44.30
CA ARG A 397 -53.66 14.31 -43.17
C ARG A 397 -53.34 13.56 -41.88
N MET A 398 -54.02 12.44 -41.64
CA MET A 398 -53.75 11.59 -40.47
C MET A 398 -52.37 10.92 -40.55
N GLN A 399 -51.95 10.47 -41.74
CA GLN A 399 -50.59 9.95 -41.95
C GLN A 399 -49.51 11.00 -41.71
N GLN A 400 -49.71 12.23 -42.18
CA GLN A 400 -48.75 13.32 -41.96
C GLN A 400 -48.57 13.65 -40.47
N MET A 401 -49.66 13.69 -39.69
CA MET A 401 -49.55 13.89 -38.23
C MET A 401 -48.82 12.75 -37.52
N LEU A 402 -49.08 11.48 -37.91
CA LEU A 402 -48.38 10.32 -37.34
C LEU A 402 -46.89 10.31 -37.68
N GLU A 403 -46.52 10.72 -38.89
CA GLU A 403 -45.11 10.86 -39.31
C GLU A 403 -44.39 11.98 -38.55
N GLU A 404 -45.06 13.10 -38.27
CA GLU A 404 -44.48 14.19 -37.46
C GLU A 404 -44.36 13.78 -35.98
N GLU A 405 -45.36 13.10 -35.43
CA GLU A 405 -45.35 12.62 -34.05
C GLU A 405 -44.26 11.55 -33.82
N THR A 406 -44.06 10.66 -34.79
CA THR A 406 -42.99 9.65 -34.72
C THR A 406 -41.60 10.26 -34.84
N LYS A 407 -41.41 11.30 -35.67
CA LYS A 407 -40.14 12.05 -35.74
C LYS A 407 -39.83 12.78 -34.44
N LEU A 408 -40.82 13.43 -33.81
CA LEU A 408 -40.63 14.10 -32.52
C LEU A 408 -40.31 13.11 -31.41
N LYS A 409 -40.96 11.94 -31.39
CA LYS A 409 -40.66 10.86 -30.43
C LYS A 409 -39.25 10.31 -30.63
N GLN A 410 -38.79 10.14 -31.88
CA GLN A 410 -37.42 9.71 -32.16
C GLN A 410 -36.38 10.75 -31.70
N GLN A 411 -36.64 12.04 -31.93
CA GLN A 411 -35.77 13.12 -31.46
C GLN A 411 -35.70 13.17 -29.93
N ALA A 412 -36.83 13.04 -29.23
CA ALA A 412 -36.86 13.03 -27.77
C ALA A 412 -36.07 11.84 -27.17
N VAL A 413 -36.23 10.64 -27.74
CA VAL A 413 -35.47 9.45 -27.30
C VAL A 413 -33.97 9.61 -27.57
N GLU A 414 -33.59 10.20 -28.70
CA GLU A 414 -32.18 10.43 -29.02
C GLU A 414 -31.53 11.50 -28.12
N GLU A 415 -32.26 12.56 -27.77
CA GLU A 415 -31.82 13.57 -26.79
C GLU A 415 -31.72 12.99 -25.38
N GLU A 416 -32.68 12.18 -24.95
CA GLU A 416 -32.64 11.49 -23.66
C GLU A 416 -31.44 10.54 -23.57
N ARG A 417 -31.17 9.77 -24.64
CA ARG A 417 -29.99 8.90 -24.72
C ARG A 417 -28.70 9.71 -24.64
N LYS A 418 -28.60 10.82 -25.39
CA LYS A 418 -27.42 11.71 -25.34
C LYS A 418 -27.21 12.31 -23.96
N LYS A 419 -28.29 12.70 -23.27
CA LYS A 419 -28.23 13.23 -21.90
C LYS A 419 -27.74 12.18 -20.91
N LYS A 420 -28.24 10.95 -21.00
CA LYS A 420 -27.83 9.84 -20.14
C LYS A 420 -26.36 9.46 -20.38
N GLU A 421 -25.92 9.37 -21.63
CA GLU A 421 -24.51 9.13 -21.97
C GLU A 421 -23.58 10.25 -21.46
N ALA A 422 -24.03 11.51 -21.48
CA ALA A 422 -23.26 12.64 -20.95
C ALA A 422 -23.15 12.60 -19.42
N GLU A 423 -24.22 12.22 -18.72
CA GLU A 423 -24.24 12.06 -17.26
C GLU A 423 -23.35 10.89 -16.81
N GLU A 424 -23.45 9.73 -17.48
CA GLU A 424 -22.58 8.58 -17.19
C GLU A 424 -21.09 8.91 -17.40
N ARG A 425 -20.76 9.68 -18.46
CA ARG A 425 -19.39 10.17 -18.67
C ARG A 425 -18.94 11.18 -17.61
N ALA A 426 -19.84 12.04 -17.14
CA ALA A 426 -19.52 13.00 -16.07
C ALA A 426 -19.20 12.29 -14.76
N VAL A 427 -20.00 11.27 -14.38
CA VAL A 427 -19.76 10.45 -13.18
C VAL A 427 -18.45 9.66 -13.30
N LEU A 428 -18.17 9.08 -14.47
CA LEU A 428 -16.91 8.36 -14.69
C LEU A 428 -15.69 9.30 -14.57
N ASN A 429 -15.73 10.46 -15.22
CA ASN A 429 -14.66 11.46 -15.13
C ASN A 429 -14.47 11.97 -13.70
N GLU A 430 -15.55 12.18 -12.94
CA GLU A 430 -15.47 12.59 -11.53
C GLU A 430 -14.81 11.51 -10.67
N ARG A 431 -15.15 10.24 -10.89
CA ARG A 431 -14.53 9.11 -10.19
C ARG A 431 -13.05 8.96 -10.54
N GLU A 432 -12.69 9.02 -11.81
CA GLU A 432 -11.29 8.98 -12.26
C GLU A 432 -10.48 10.15 -11.68
N GLU A 433 -11.08 11.34 -11.62
CA GLU A 433 -10.45 12.52 -11.02
C GLU A 433 -10.28 12.38 -9.49
N GLN A 434 -11.24 11.78 -8.79
CA GLN A 434 -11.13 11.49 -7.37
C GLN A 434 -10.03 10.44 -7.11
N GLU A 435 -10.00 9.36 -7.89
CA GLU A 435 -8.97 8.32 -7.80
C GLU A 435 -7.58 8.90 -8.09
N ARG A 436 -7.46 9.80 -9.09
CA ARG A 436 -6.21 10.51 -9.40
C ARG A 436 -5.74 11.40 -8.25
N ARG A 437 -6.64 12.20 -7.67
CA ARG A 437 -6.32 13.04 -6.50
C ARG A 437 -5.93 12.22 -5.27
N GLU A 438 -6.60 11.09 -5.04
CA GLU A 438 -6.25 10.22 -3.93
C GLU A 438 -4.89 9.54 -4.14
N GLN A 439 -4.59 9.12 -5.37
CA GLN A 439 -3.30 8.54 -5.72
C GLN A 439 -2.18 9.57 -5.59
N GLU A 440 -2.38 10.79 -6.08
CA GLU A 440 -1.44 11.90 -5.88
C GLU A 440 -1.24 12.22 -4.39
N ARG A 441 -2.31 12.23 -3.59
CA ARG A 441 -2.22 12.39 -2.14
C ARG A 441 -1.40 11.27 -1.49
N ARG A 442 -1.60 10.01 -1.89
CA ARG A 442 -0.82 8.85 -1.40
C ARG A 442 0.65 8.97 -1.78
N ASN A 443 0.95 9.32 -3.03
CA ASN A 443 2.33 9.49 -3.51
C ASN A 443 3.04 10.64 -2.76
N ASN A 444 2.35 11.77 -2.59
CA ASN A 444 2.87 12.92 -1.84
C ASN A 444 3.13 12.55 -0.38
N TRP A 445 2.20 11.82 0.25
CA TRP A 445 2.37 11.33 1.61
C TRP A 445 3.56 10.37 1.73
N GLN A 446 3.73 9.42 0.81
CA GLN A 446 4.88 8.50 0.82
C GLN A 446 6.21 9.25 0.71
N GLN A 447 6.30 10.24 -0.17
CA GLN A 447 7.49 11.09 -0.29
C GLN A 447 7.75 11.90 0.97
N ALA A 448 6.70 12.45 1.59
CA ALA A 448 6.79 13.18 2.84
C ALA A 448 7.25 12.27 4.00
N THR A 449 6.72 11.04 4.07
CA THR A 449 7.14 10.01 5.04
C THR A 449 8.61 9.68 4.89
N MET A 450 9.07 9.35 3.67
CA MET A 450 10.48 9.07 3.41
C MET A 450 11.37 10.26 3.78
N THR A 451 10.95 11.48 3.49
CA THR A 451 11.70 12.70 3.81
C THR A 451 11.82 12.91 5.32
N GLU A 452 10.74 12.71 6.06
CA GLU A 452 10.74 12.84 7.52
C GLU A 452 11.53 11.71 8.21
N GLU A 453 11.44 10.48 7.68
CA GLU A 453 12.27 9.36 8.12
C GLU A 453 13.76 9.67 7.90
N GLU A 454 14.13 10.19 6.72
CA GLU A 454 15.50 10.61 6.42
C GLU A 454 15.98 11.67 7.41
N ARG A 455 15.12 12.67 7.68
CA ARG A 455 15.42 13.75 8.61
C ARG A 455 15.65 13.23 10.03
N CYS A 456 14.82 12.29 10.49
CA CYS A 456 14.97 11.65 11.80
C CYS A 456 16.22 10.77 11.85
N ARG A 457 16.51 10.02 10.79
CA ARG A 457 17.72 9.21 10.66
C ARG A 457 18.96 10.09 10.72
N ARG A 458 19.02 11.15 9.91
CA ARG A 458 20.14 12.10 9.91
C ARG A 458 20.32 12.79 11.25
N ARG A 459 19.24 13.23 11.90
CA ARG A 459 19.29 13.78 13.26
C ARG A 459 19.91 12.79 14.23
N ASP A 460 19.46 11.53 14.19
CA ASP A 460 19.95 10.50 15.10
C ASP A 460 21.40 10.11 14.78
N GLU A 461 21.80 10.18 13.52
CA GLU A 461 23.17 9.97 13.11
C GLU A 461 24.09 11.13 13.54
N GLU A 462 23.73 12.37 13.26
CA GLU A 462 24.56 13.53 13.61
C GLU A 462 24.78 13.67 15.12
N ASN A 463 23.75 13.40 15.91
CA ASN A 463 23.81 13.56 17.37
C ASN A 463 24.27 12.29 18.09
N TRP A 464 24.03 11.11 17.52
CA TRP A 464 24.24 9.84 18.22
C TRP A 464 24.98 8.75 17.42
N ASN A 465 25.35 8.98 16.15
CA ASN A 465 26.15 8.00 15.42
C ASN A 465 27.50 7.83 16.11
N LEU A 466 27.90 6.57 16.26
CA LEU A 466 29.04 6.16 17.03
C LEU A 466 30.31 6.30 16.19
N SER A 467 30.65 7.52 15.76
CA SER A 467 31.84 7.74 14.92
C SER A 467 33.16 7.36 15.61
N PHE A 468 33.16 6.99 16.90
CA PHE A 468 34.35 6.62 17.67
C PHE A 468 34.11 5.52 18.70
N GLY A 469 33.50 4.40 18.32
CA GLY A 469 33.46 3.19 19.17
C GLY A 469 32.77 3.34 20.53
N GLN A 470 32.08 4.46 20.76
CA GLN A 470 31.33 4.68 21.99
C GLN A 470 30.12 3.76 21.97
N LEU A 471 29.88 3.02 23.04
CA LEU A 471 28.72 2.15 23.15
C LEU A 471 27.47 2.99 23.43
N TRP A 472 26.32 2.53 22.91
CA TRP A 472 25.03 3.10 23.27
C TRP A 472 24.80 2.92 24.78
N SER A 473 24.83 4.01 25.54
CA SER A 473 24.73 3.99 27.01
C SER A 473 23.37 4.50 27.47
N SER A 474 22.97 4.13 28.69
CA SER A 474 21.70 4.61 29.25
C SER A 474 21.62 6.13 29.32
N GLN A 475 22.73 6.81 29.60
CA GLN A 475 22.77 8.28 29.64
C GLN A 475 22.47 8.88 28.27
N ARG A 476 22.94 8.25 27.18
CA ARG A 476 22.63 8.68 25.81
C ARG A 476 21.16 8.48 25.48
N ALA A 477 20.58 7.35 25.90
CA ALA A 477 19.15 7.13 25.73
C ALA A 477 18.33 8.23 26.42
N ILE A 478 18.67 8.60 27.65
CA ILE A 478 18.01 9.69 28.38
C ILE A 478 18.20 11.04 27.66
N ASN A 479 19.42 11.36 27.23
CA ASN A 479 19.68 12.61 26.51
C ASN A 479 18.95 12.68 25.17
N ARG A 480 18.90 11.58 24.41
CA ARG A 480 18.11 11.47 23.17
C ARG A 480 16.64 11.71 23.46
N PHE A 481 16.10 11.06 24.48
CA PHE A 481 14.69 11.23 24.85
C PHE A 481 14.35 12.71 25.08
N TYR A 482 15.14 13.45 25.86
CA TYR A 482 14.92 14.89 26.07
C TYR A 482 14.98 15.70 24.77
N PHE A 483 15.97 15.40 23.92
CA PHE A 483 16.14 16.09 22.65
C PHE A 483 14.92 15.90 21.75
N VAL A 484 14.53 14.63 21.54
CA VAL A 484 13.38 14.28 20.69
C VAL A 484 12.07 14.75 21.32
N LEU A 485 11.94 14.73 22.65
CA LEU A 485 10.75 15.21 23.36
C LEU A 485 10.51 16.69 23.09
N LYS A 486 11.56 17.51 23.23
CA LYS A 486 11.49 18.94 22.93
C LYS A 486 11.10 19.18 21.48
N GLU A 487 11.72 18.46 20.56
CA GLU A 487 11.44 18.57 19.13
C GLU A 487 9.98 18.19 18.80
N PHE A 488 9.49 17.08 19.35
CA PHE A 488 8.14 16.57 19.17
C PHE A 488 7.06 17.51 19.71
N GLU A 489 7.32 18.16 20.84
CA GLU A 489 6.41 19.18 21.41
C GLU A 489 6.30 20.41 20.50
N THR A 490 7.40 20.81 19.85
CA THR A 490 7.44 22.00 18.97
C THR A 490 7.00 21.72 17.53
N THR A 491 7.08 20.47 17.07
CA THR A 491 6.81 20.12 15.67
C THR A 491 5.32 20.11 15.37
N GLN A 492 4.89 20.75 14.29
CA GLN A 492 3.55 20.62 13.74
C GLN A 492 3.56 19.49 12.70
N PHE A 493 2.85 18.40 13.00
CA PHE A 493 2.70 17.28 12.09
C PHE A 493 1.52 17.53 11.14
N SER A 494 1.70 17.18 9.87
CA SER A 494 0.72 17.36 8.79
C SER A 494 0.94 16.30 7.72
N GLU A 495 0.11 16.22 6.68
CA GLU A 495 0.36 15.30 5.55
C GLU A 495 1.71 15.55 4.86
N ALA A 496 2.17 16.80 4.83
CA ALA A 496 3.49 17.17 4.28
C ALA A 496 4.67 16.85 5.22
N ARG A 497 4.38 16.59 6.50
CA ARG A 497 5.36 16.18 7.50
C ARG A 497 4.70 15.16 8.44
N PRO A 498 4.51 13.92 7.96
CA PRO A 498 3.73 12.92 8.66
C PRO A 498 4.47 12.45 9.91
N LEU A 499 3.71 12.00 10.90
CA LEU A 499 4.26 11.41 12.10
C LEU A 499 4.95 10.09 11.75
N THR A 500 6.25 9.98 12.03
CA THR A 500 7.01 8.73 11.84
C THR A 500 7.35 8.10 13.19
N PRO A 501 7.53 6.77 13.27
CA PRO A 501 8.02 6.08 14.47
C PRO A 501 9.23 6.74 15.13
N ASN A 502 10.18 7.23 14.34
CA ASN A 502 11.44 7.81 14.82
C ASN A 502 11.30 9.27 15.30
N SER A 503 10.19 9.93 14.95
CA SER A 503 9.88 11.29 15.40
C SER A 503 9.32 11.34 16.83
N VAL A 504 8.77 10.22 17.32
CA VAL A 504 8.18 10.12 18.67
C VAL A 504 9.29 9.86 19.71
N PRO A 505 9.28 10.56 20.85
CA PRO A 505 10.27 10.37 21.92
C PRO A 505 9.95 9.11 22.75
N TRP A 506 10.21 7.92 22.21
CA TRP A 506 9.97 6.68 22.97
C TRP A 506 10.93 6.53 24.16
N PRO A 507 10.43 6.31 25.41
CA PRO A 507 11.26 6.16 26.60
C PRO A 507 11.88 4.76 26.65
N VAL A 508 12.88 4.49 25.81
CA VAL A 508 13.54 3.18 25.73
C VAL A 508 15.05 3.31 25.89
N LEU A 509 15.68 2.30 26.49
CA LEU A 509 17.15 2.22 26.60
C LEU A 509 17.82 1.64 25.34
N ILE A 510 17.04 1.21 24.36
CA ILE A 510 17.51 0.58 23.11
C ILE A 510 18.01 1.66 22.14
N SER A 511 19.04 1.33 21.35
CA SER A 511 19.56 2.21 20.29
C SER A 511 18.46 2.51 19.26
N PRO A 512 18.33 3.76 18.77
CA PRO A 512 17.34 4.09 17.74
C PRO A 512 17.51 3.25 16.47
N THR A 513 18.74 2.83 16.15
CA THR A 513 19.03 1.96 15.00
C THR A 513 18.51 0.52 15.14
N ARG A 514 18.20 0.07 16.36
CA ARG A 514 17.70 -1.29 16.65
C ARG A 514 16.26 -1.29 17.14
N PHE A 515 15.71 -0.13 17.44
CA PHE A 515 14.39 0.02 17.99
C PHE A 515 13.35 0.02 16.86
N TYR A 516 12.27 -0.74 17.05
CA TYR A 516 11.04 -0.61 16.27
C TYR A 516 9.86 -0.53 17.25
N VAL A 517 8.77 0.14 16.86
CA VAL A 517 7.65 0.47 17.78
C VAL A 517 6.98 -0.79 18.33
N GLY A 518 6.90 -1.86 17.53
CA GLY A 518 6.40 -3.16 17.98
C GLY A 518 7.18 -3.78 19.15
N MET A 519 8.41 -3.34 19.47
CA MET A 519 9.10 -3.79 20.68
C MET A 519 8.42 -3.30 21.98
N LEU A 520 7.53 -2.30 21.89
CA LEU A 520 6.70 -1.82 23.00
C LEU A 520 5.43 -2.66 23.16
N GLU A 521 5.54 -3.98 23.04
CA GLU A 521 4.47 -4.91 23.40
C GLU A 521 4.11 -4.76 24.90
N ASP A 522 5.11 -4.58 25.75
CA ASP A 522 4.93 -4.36 27.20
C ASP A 522 5.45 -2.99 27.65
N TRP A 523 4.88 -2.46 28.75
CA TRP A 523 5.39 -1.25 29.40
C TRP A 523 6.77 -1.42 30.07
N THR A 524 7.33 -2.63 30.08
CA THR A 524 8.59 -2.96 30.77
C THR A 524 9.81 -2.19 30.25
N LEU A 525 9.85 -1.86 28.95
CA LEU A 525 10.93 -1.04 28.38
C LEU A 525 10.87 0.40 28.88
N ALA A 526 9.66 0.95 29.00
CA ALA A 526 9.42 2.27 29.56
C ALA A 526 9.80 2.32 31.05
N ASP A 527 9.37 1.32 31.82
CA ASP A 527 9.73 1.21 33.25
C ASP A 527 11.25 1.16 33.45
N LYS A 528 11.96 0.31 32.70
CA LYS A 528 13.43 0.21 32.75
C LYS A 528 14.11 1.55 32.42
N PHE A 529 13.57 2.29 31.45
CA PHE A 529 14.06 3.62 31.11
C PHE A 529 13.87 4.59 32.28
N PHE A 530 12.67 4.66 32.86
CA PHE A 530 12.38 5.58 33.95
C PHE A 530 13.09 5.21 35.26
N ASP A 531 13.26 3.94 35.56
CA ASP A 531 14.09 3.46 36.67
C ASP A 531 15.53 3.95 36.52
N ARG A 532 16.07 3.87 35.31
CA ARG A 532 17.42 4.34 35.02
C ARG A 532 17.51 5.86 35.06
N ALA A 533 16.51 6.57 34.55
CA ALA A 533 16.41 8.02 34.63
C ALA A 533 16.35 8.50 36.08
N ARG A 534 15.55 7.86 36.92
CA ARG A 534 15.41 8.14 38.36
C ARG A 534 16.74 8.07 39.12
N ARG A 535 17.60 7.10 38.76
CA ARG A 535 18.92 6.93 39.38
C ARG A 535 19.98 7.89 38.83
N SER A 536 19.75 8.46 37.66
CA SER A 536 20.78 9.24 36.93
C SER A 536 20.51 10.75 36.97
N LEU A 537 19.28 11.17 37.25
CA LEU A 537 18.86 12.56 37.27
C LEU A 537 18.59 13.05 38.69
N PRO A 538 18.80 14.35 38.98
CA PRO A 538 18.27 14.97 40.19
C PRO A 538 16.76 14.81 40.30
N TYR A 539 16.23 14.75 41.52
CA TYR A 539 14.80 14.52 41.77
C TYR A 539 13.90 15.52 41.04
N ASP A 540 14.22 16.82 41.07
CA ASP A 540 13.42 17.85 40.39
C ASP A 540 13.40 17.67 38.86
N ALA A 541 14.54 17.31 38.27
CA ALA A 541 14.64 17.04 36.83
C ALA A 541 13.88 15.77 36.44
N TYR A 542 13.93 14.73 37.29
CA TYR A 542 13.14 13.51 37.09
C TYR A 542 11.63 13.79 37.20
N ARG A 543 11.21 14.60 38.17
CA ARG A 543 9.80 15.01 38.32
C ARG A 543 9.30 15.79 37.10
N ASP A 544 10.10 16.73 36.59
CA ASP A 544 9.77 17.47 35.36
C ASP A 544 9.65 16.54 34.15
N LEU A 545 10.61 15.62 33.99
CA LEU A 545 10.60 14.61 32.93
C LEU A 545 9.30 13.79 32.91
N ILE A 546 8.90 13.25 34.06
CA ILE A 546 7.67 12.45 34.17
C ILE A 546 6.44 13.31 33.86
N SER A 547 6.37 14.53 34.40
CA SER A 547 5.24 15.43 34.20
C SER A 547 5.06 15.79 32.72
N ARG A 548 6.17 16.15 32.04
CA ARG A 548 6.15 16.44 30.60
C ARG A 548 5.81 15.22 29.76
N THR A 549 6.39 14.07 30.09
CA THR A 549 6.10 12.83 29.36
C THR A 549 4.64 12.44 29.49
N ARG A 550 4.07 12.55 30.71
CA ARG A 550 2.66 12.28 30.97
C ARG A 550 1.75 13.14 30.11
N GLN A 551 2.05 14.44 30.04
CA GLN A 551 1.30 15.36 29.20
C GLN A 551 1.46 15.03 27.72
N THR A 552 2.67 14.68 27.27
CA THR A 552 3.00 14.41 25.87
C THR A 552 2.42 13.11 25.35
N PHE A 553 2.37 12.06 26.16
CA PHE A 553 1.75 10.77 25.84
C PHE A 553 0.30 10.65 26.32
N HIS A 554 -0.37 11.77 26.57
CA HIS A 554 -1.79 11.73 26.91
C HIS A 554 -2.62 11.41 25.64
N PRO A 555 -3.54 10.42 25.66
CA PRO A 555 -4.33 10.05 24.49
C PRO A 555 -5.10 11.24 23.92
N ASP A 556 -5.72 12.07 24.78
CA ASP A 556 -6.44 13.26 24.34
C ASP A 556 -5.53 14.32 23.71
N ARG A 557 -4.25 14.39 24.11
CA ARG A 557 -3.30 15.32 23.49
C ARG A 557 -2.91 14.84 22.09
N TRP A 558 -2.78 13.54 21.87
CA TRP A 558 -2.52 12.97 20.54
C TRP A 558 -3.71 13.18 19.61
N ARG A 559 -4.93 12.96 20.11
CA ARG A 559 -6.18 13.19 19.37
C ARG A 559 -6.37 14.67 19.02
N SER A 560 -6.25 15.58 19.98
CA SER A 560 -6.40 17.03 19.74
C SER A 560 -5.35 17.62 18.79
N ARG A 561 -4.16 17.02 18.72
CA ARG A 561 -3.11 17.39 17.75
C ARG A 561 -3.23 16.66 16.41
N ASN A 562 -4.24 15.80 16.22
CA ASN A 562 -4.43 14.97 15.02
C ASN A 562 -3.16 14.19 14.60
N LEU A 563 -2.34 13.77 15.57
CA LEU A 563 -1.02 13.19 15.26
C LEU A 563 -1.14 11.89 14.46
N LEU A 564 -2.01 10.98 14.91
CA LEU A 564 -2.21 9.67 14.30
C LEU A 564 -2.87 9.75 12.91
N ASN A 565 -3.67 10.79 12.65
CA ASN A 565 -4.32 11.00 11.35
C ASN A 565 -3.30 11.34 10.25
N THR A 566 -2.09 11.77 10.60
CA THR A 566 -1.01 12.00 9.64
C THR A 566 -0.32 10.71 9.17
N VAL A 567 -0.58 9.58 9.83
CA VAL A 567 -0.09 8.25 9.44
C VAL A 567 -1.15 7.62 8.56
N MET A 568 -0.93 7.50 7.24
CA MET A 568 -1.91 6.88 6.34
C MET A 568 -1.97 5.35 6.46
N ASP A 569 -0.88 4.72 6.90
CA ASP A 569 -0.83 3.27 7.08
C ASP A 569 -1.57 2.85 8.36
N GLU A 570 -2.76 2.27 8.19
CA GLU A 570 -3.65 1.88 9.29
C GLU A 570 -3.03 0.90 10.30
N PRO A 571 -2.36 -0.21 9.90
CA PRO A 571 -1.70 -1.10 10.85
C PRO A 571 -0.60 -0.39 11.65
N LEU A 572 0.23 0.45 11.01
CA LEU A 572 1.24 1.22 11.71
C LEU A 572 0.62 2.23 12.69
N ARG A 573 -0.47 2.89 12.28
CA ARG A 573 -1.23 3.81 13.15
C ARG A 573 -1.72 3.11 14.42
N ALA A 574 -2.32 1.93 14.28
CA ALA A 574 -2.81 1.13 15.39
C ALA A 574 -1.67 0.74 16.35
N VAL A 575 -0.53 0.29 15.80
CA VAL A 575 0.66 -0.05 16.61
C VAL A 575 1.22 1.18 17.35
N MET A 576 1.23 2.35 16.72
CA MET A 576 1.68 3.59 17.36
C MET A 576 0.74 4.07 18.46
N GLU A 577 -0.58 3.97 18.25
CA GLU A 577 -1.58 4.31 19.27
C GLU A 577 -1.46 3.41 20.50
N ASP A 578 -1.37 2.10 20.29
CA ASP A 578 -1.22 1.11 21.36
C ASP A 578 0.08 1.33 22.16
N ALA A 579 1.22 1.52 21.48
CA ALA A 579 2.49 1.84 22.12
C ALA A 579 2.42 3.16 22.91
N GLY A 580 1.76 4.18 22.35
CA GLY A 580 1.52 5.46 23.04
C GLY A 580 0.70 5.30 24.32
N ASN A 581 -0.37 4.49 24.27
CA ASN A 581 -1.21 4.18 25.41
C ASN A 581 -0.45 3.42 26.51
N LYS A 582 0.38 2.43 26.15
CA LYS A 582 1.22 1.68 27.09
C LYS A 582 2.22 2.58 27.80
N VAL A 583 2.89 3.48 27.07
CA VAL A 583 3.78 4.49 27.67
C VAL A 583 3.00 5.42 28.61
N SER A 584 1.81 5.87 28.19
CA SER A 584 0.93 6.70 29.02
C SER A 584 0.58 6.04 30.36
N GLN A 585 0.22 4.75 30.32
CA GLN A 585 -0.09 3.95 31.51
C GLN A 585 1.13 3.82 32.44
N ALA A 586 2.31 3.50 31.90
CA ALA A 586 3.55 3.40 32.67
C ALA A 586 3.86 4.71 33.40
N VAL A 587 3.81 5.83 32.69
CA VAL A 587 4.12 7.15 33.23
C VAL A 587 3.09 7.61 34.25
N ASN A 588 1.80 7.31 34.05
CA ASN A 588 0.75 7.63 35.02
C ASN A 588 0.98 6.90 36.35
N ARG A 589 1.38 5.62 36.33
CA ARG A 589 1.73 4.87 37.55
C ARG A 589 2.89 5.52 38.29
N LEU A 590 3.98 5.81 37.58
CA LEU A 590 5.15 6.48 38.15
C LEU A 590 4.82 7.86 38.73
N TYR A 591 3.90 8.59 38.10
CA TYR A 591 3.44 9.89 38.60
C TYR A 591 2.67 9.77 39.91
N GLN A 592 1.77 8.78 40.05
CA GLN A 592 1.08 8.52 41.33
C GLN A 592 2.06 8.13 42.43
N ASP A 593 3.01 7.22 42.13
CA ASP A 593 4.07 6.82 43.07
C ASP A 593 4.92 8.01 43.55
N MET A 594 5.11 9.04 42.72
CA MET A 594 5.81 10.26 43.12
C MET A 594 4.96 11.16 44.03
N LEU A 595 3.65 11.25 43.77
CA LEU A 595 2.73 12.02 44.62
C LEU A 595 2.64 11.40 46.02
N ASP A 596 2.47 10.08 46.10
CA ASP A 596 2.36 9.34 47.37
C ASP A 596 3.62 9.42 48.24
N ARG A 597 4.80 9.64 47.63
CA ARG A 597 6.06 9.83 48.36
C ARG A 597 6.30 11.28 48.82
N SER A 598 5.53 12.22 48.28
CA SER A 598 5.65 13.65 48.60
C SER A 598 4.66 14.10 49.68
N SER A 599 3.59 13.34 49.89
CA SER A 599 2.69 13.40 51.05
C SER A 599 3.30 12.69 52.25
#